data_AF-A0A941MUT6-F1
#
_entry.id   AF-A0A941MUT6-F1
#
_cell.length_a   1.000
_cell.length_b   1.000
_cell.length_c   1.000
_cell.angle_alpha   90.00
_cell.angle_beta   90.00
_cell.angle_gamma   90.00
#
_symmetry.space_group_name_H-M   'P 1'
#
loop_
_entity.id
_entity.type
_entity.pdbx_description
1 polymer ?
#
loop_
_entity_poly.entity_id
_entity_poly.type
_entity_poly.pdbx_seq_one_letter_code
_entity_poly.pdbx_strand_id
1 'polypeptide(L)' 'VDRGNRVITLKEHKTARKTGLVRRIPIGKKLQELLDQAIGGRTEGPVFRSPSGRAWKVGNLSRT' A
#
# COMPACT_ATOMS: atom_id res chain seq x y z
N VAL A 1 -1.27 -2.00 -5.79
CA VAL A 1 -2.73 -1.85 -5.59
C VAL A 1 -3.38 -2.19 -6.92
N ASP A 2 -4.38 -3.07 -6.91
CA ASP A 2 -5.17 -3.31 -8.10
C ASP A 2 -6.20 -2.16 -8.22
N ARG A 3 -5.89 -1.19 -9.09
CA ARG A 3 -6.69 0.04 -9.25
C ARG A 3 -8.06 -0.24 -9.86
N GLY A 4 -8.20 -1.29 -10.67
CA GLY A 4 -9.48 -1.67 -11.29
C GLY A 4 -10.42 -2.38 -10.30
N ASN A 5 -9.85 -3.17 -9.39
CA ASN A 5 -10.64 -3.99 -8.46
C ASN A 5 -10.74 -3.44 -7.03
N ARG A 6 -10.10 -2.30 -6.71
CA ARG A 6 -10.06 -1.70 -5.36
C ARG A 6 -9.59 -2.68 -4.30
N VAL A 7 -8.49 -3.38 -4.59
CA VAL A 7 -7.91 -4.39 -3.70
C VAL A 7 -6.42 -4.13 -3.52
N ILE A 8 -5.99 -4.16 -2.26
CA ILE A 8 -4.57 -4.25 -1.91
C ILE A 8 -4.21 -5.74 -1.84
N THR A 9 -3.23 -6.13 -2.64
CA THR A 9 -2.76 -7.51 -2.78
C THR A 9 -1.37 -7.63 -2.16
N LEU A 10 -1.22 -8.44 -1.12
CA LEU A 10 0.03 -8.62 -0.39
C LEU A 10 0.67 -9.96 -0.77
N LYS A 11 1.53 -9.93 -1.80
CA LYS A 11 2.21 -11.13 -2.35
C LYS A 11 3.14 -11.78 -1.32
N GLU A 12 3.94 -10.99 -0.60
CA GLU A 12 4.94 -11.48 0.36
C GLU A 12 4.47 -11.36 1.82
N HIS A 13 3.27 -11.87 2.12
CA HIS A 13 2.73 -11.83 3.47
C HIS A 13 2.82 -13.19 4.17
N LYS A 14 2.86 -13.21 5.52
CA LYS A 14 2.83 -14.46 6.31
C LYS A 14 1.68 -15.39 5.93
N THR A 15 0.54 -14.84 5.52
CA THR A 15 -0.61 -15.61 5.03
C THR A 15 -0.25 -16.39 3.77
N ALA A 16 0.35 -15.75 2.78
CA ALA A 16 0.78 -16.41 1.55
C ALA A 16 1.79 -17.52 1.82
N ARG A 17 2.73 -17.28 2.75
CA ARG A 17 3.67 -18.33 3.19
C ARG A 17 2.99 -19.51 3.89
N LYS A 18 1.87 -19.29 4.59
CA LYS A 18 1.15 -20.35 5.32
C LYS A 18 0.11 -21.10 4.48
N THR A 19 -0.54 -20.43 3.54
CA THR A 19 -1.70 -20.99 2.82
C THR A 19 -1.48 -21.11 1.31
N GLY A 20 -0.36 -20.62 0.77
CA GLY A 20 -0.12 -20.52 -0.67
C GLY A 20 -0.94 -19.42 -1.37
N LEU A 21 -1.86 -18.77 -0.67
CA LEU A 21 -2.78 -17.78 -1.24
C LEU A 21 -2.37 -16.36 -0.85
N VAL A 22 -2.36 -15.49 -1.86
CA VAL A 22 -2.08 -14.08 -1.67
C VAL A 22 -3.16 -13.42 -0.84
N ARG A 23 -2.77 -12.64 0.18
CA ARG A 23 -3.74 -11.92 1.00
C ARG A 23 -4.30 -10.74 0.21
N ARG A 24 -5.62 -10.72 0.08
CA ARG A 24 -6.38 -9.63 -0.57
C ARG A 24 -7.10 -8.83 0.51
N ILE A 25 -6.99 -7.51 0.44
CA ILE A 25 -7.65 -6.56 1.34
C ILE A 25 -8.51 -5.64 0.46
N PRO A 26 -9.85 -5.80 0.46
CA PRO A 26 -10.71 -4.88 -0.25
C PRO A 26 -10.68 -3.51 0.43
N ILE A 27 -10.76 -2.45 -0.37
CA ILE A 27 -10.76 -1.07 0.11
C ILE A 27 -11.93 -0.28 -0.48
N GLY A 28 -12.42 0.69 0.30
CA GLY A 28 -13.49 1.59 -0.14
C GLY A 28 -13.00 2.64 -1.15
N LYS A 29 -13.95 3.28 -1.85
CA LYS A 29 -13.69 4.30 -2.87
C LYS A 29 -12.78 5.44 -2.37
N LYS A 30 -13.10 6.02 -1.21
CA LYS A 30 -12.32 7.12 -0.62
C LYS A 30 -10.84 6.75 -0.41
N LEU A 31 -10.58 5.54 0.09
CA LEU A 31 -9.19 5.10 0.31
C LEU A 31 -8.47 4.85 -1.02
N GLN A 32 -9.18 4.31 -2.02
CA GLN A 32 -8.62 4.15 -3.37
C GLN A 32 -8.17 5.50 -3.94
N GLU A 33 -9.01 6.52 -3.86
CA GLU A 33 -8.70 7.88 -4.36
C GLU A 33 -7.46 8.48 -3.67
N LEU A 34 -7.37 8.36 -2.35
CA LEU A 34 -6.20 8.82 -1.59
C LEU A 34 -4.92 8.06 -1.98
N LEU A 35 -5.03 6.75 -2.22
CA LEU A 35 -3.90 5.94 -2.67
C LEU A 35 -3.48 6.32 -4.09
N ASP A 36 -4.42 6.57 -5.00
CA ASP A 36 -4.12 6.99 -6.36
C ASP A 36 -3.41 8.35 -6.38
N GLN A 37 -3.86 9.30 -5.55
CA GLN A 37 -3.20 10.59 -5.36
C GLN A 37 -1.79 10.42 -4.76
N ALA A 38 -1.64 9.59 -3.72
CA ALA A 38 -0.34 9.38 -3.07
C ALA A 38 0.68 8.67 -3.98
N ILE A 39 0.24 7.67 -4.74
CA ILE A 39 1.08 6.91 -5.67
C ILE A 39 1.41 7.75 -6.92
N GLY A 40 0.42 8.46 -7.46
CA GLY A 40 0.54 9.19 -8.72
C GLY A 40 0.85 8.24 -9.88
N GLY A 41 1.78 8.62 -10.74
CA GLY A 41 2.25 7.82 -11.89
C GLY A 41 3.21 6.67 -11.55
N ARG A 42 3.53 6.45 -10.27
CA ARG A 42 4.51 5.43 -9.87
C ARG A 42 3.93 4.02 -9.99
N THR A 43 4.75 3.12 -10.52
CA THR A 43 4.45 1.68 -10.63
C THR A 43 5.06 0.87 -9.48
N GLU A 44 6.12 1.40 -8.85
CA GLU A 44 6.87 0.72 -7.79
C GLU A 44 7.28 1.64 -6.63
N GLY A 45 7.83 1.03 -5.59
CA GLY A 45 8.28 1.71 -4.38
C GLY A 45 7.19 1.88 -3.30
N PRO A 46 7.51 2.60 -2.22
CA PRO A 46 6.61 2.77 -1.08
C PRO A 46 5.40 3.65 -1.44
N VAL A 47 4.21 3.30 -0.96
CA VAL A 47 3.00 4.12 -1.17
C VAL A 47 3.22 5.53 -0.61
N PHE A 48 3.60 5.61 0.66
CA PHE A 48 3.85 6.87 1.36
C PHE A 48 5.33 7.22 1.36
N ARG A 49 5.65 8.44 0.93
CA ARG A 49 7.00 8.99 0.92
C ARG A 49 7.10 10.20 1.85
N SER A 50 8.25 10.36 2.49
CA SER A 50 8.64 11.59 3.19
C SER A 50 8.83 12.74 2.18
N PRO A 51 8.92 14.00 2.64
CA PRO A 51 9.25 15.12 1.76
C PRO A 51 10.56 14.92 0.98
N SER A 52 11.52 14.19 1.55
CA SER A 52 12.78 13.80 0.89
C SER A 52 12.66 12.61 -0.09
N GLY A 53 11.45 12.12 -0.37
CA GLY A 53 11.19 11.05 -1.32
C GLY A 53 11.47 9.63 -0.79
N ARG A 54 11.94 9.47 0.45
CA ARG A 54 12.21 8.17 1.07
C ARG A 54 10.93 7.54 1.63
N ALA A 55 10.90 6.23 1.84
CA ALA A 55 9.79 5.58 2.53
C ALA A 55 9.61 6.15 3.95
N TRP A 56 8.37 6.37 4.37
CA TRP A 56 8.10 6.60 5.79
C TRP A 56 8.47 5.36 6.61
N LYS A 57 9.14 5.57 7.73
CA LYS A 57 9.42 4.54 8.74
C LYS A 57 8.49 4.76 9.93
N VAL A 58 8.13 3.69 10.64
CA VAL A 58 7.20 3.72 11.79
C VAL A 58 7.59 4.81 12.79
N GLY A 59 8.87 4.92 13.15
CA GLY A 59 9.36 5.93 14.11
C GLY A 59 9.20 7.39 13.66
N ASN A 60 8.94 7.64 12.38
CA ASN A 60 8.72 8.98 11.85
C ASN A 60 7.24 9.23 11.51
N LEU A 61 6.39 8.19 11.46
CA LEU A 61 5.03 8.28 10.94
C LEU A 61 4.07 9.00 11.91
N SER A 62 4.36 8.96 13.20
CA SER A 62 3.58 9.61 14.25
C SER A 62 4.55 10.10 15.32
N ARG A 63 4.71 11.41 15.45
CA ARG A 63 5.18 11.99 16.71
C ARG A 63 3.95 12.00 17.62
N THR A 64 3.87 11.07 18.55
CA THR A 64 3.07 11.24 19.76
C THR A 64 3.68 12.34 20.60
#